data_AF-A0A926G5Q3-F1
#
_entry.id   AF-A0A926G5Q3-F1
#
_cell.length_a   1.000
_cell.length_b   1.000
_cell.length_c   1.000
_cell.angle_alpha   90.00
_cell.angle_beta   90.00
_cell.angle_gamma   90.00
#
_symmetry.space_group_name_H-M   'P 1'
#
loop_
_entity.id
_entity.type
_entity.pdbx_description
1 polymer ?
#
loop_
_entity_poly.entity_id
_entity_poly.type
_entity_poly.pdbx_seq_one_letter_code
_entity_poly.pdbx_strand_id
1 'polypeptide(L)'
;MAVEPHSAPDGAWNTQYENYLSLTQKLDQAKAHECDALERAIAAAQDDLLDTPSPSFTAIARKLEILFEGEVDGLDPDSEAKRLILEDLTNLIQEQSLLLGCHLSA
;
A
#
# COMPACT_ATOMS: atom_id res chain seq x y z
N MET A 1 -7.87 0.71 30.93
CA MET A 1 -6.54 0.34 30.39
C MET A 1 -6.32 1.20 29.16
N ALA A 2 -5.18 1.87 29.04
CA ALA A 2 -4.87 2.64 27.84
C ALA A 2 -4.70 1.66 26.68
N VAL A 3 -5.44 1.87 25.59
CA VAL A 3 -5.19 1.16 24.33
C VAL A 3 -3.84 1.67 23.85
N GLU A 4 -2.79 0.85 23.94
CA GLU A 4 -1.53 1.18 23.31
C GLU A 4 -1.80 1.36 21.80
N PRO A 5 -1.28 2.43 21.18
CA PRO A 5 -1.47 2.65 19.76
C PRO A 5 -0.94 1.43 19.00
N HIS A 6 -1.83 0.73 18.31
CA HIS A 6 -1.50 -0.43 17.49
C HIS A 6 -0.93 0.04 16.14
N SER A 7 0.22 0.68 16.21
CA SER A 7 0.98 1.16 15.05
C SER A 7 2.36 0.51 15.08
N ALA A 8 2.79 -0.08 13.96
CA ALA A 8 4.17 -0.51 13.83
C ALA A 8 5.11 0.71 13.86
N PRO A 9 6.39 0.54 14.21
CA PRO A 9 7.39 1.57 13.96
C PRO A 9 7.48 1.87 12.46
N ASP A 10 7.45 3.14 12.07
CA ASP A 10 7.50 3.60 10.65
C ASP A 10 8.58 2.88 9.83
N GLY A 11 9.77 2.68 10.40
CA GLY A 11 10.89 2.04 9.72
C GLY A 11 10.66 0.58 9.34
N ALA A 12 9.94 -0.19 10.17
CA ALA A 12 9.67 -1.60 9.89
C ALA A 12 8.67 -1.73 8.74
N TRP A 13 7.60 -0.93 8.76
CA TRP A 13 6.60 -0.92 7.70
C TRP A 13 7.19 -0.41 6.38
N ASN A 14 7.95 0.69 6.39
CA ASN A 14 8.60 1.22 5.18
C ASN A 14 9.55 0.20 4.55
N THR A 15 10.35 -0.52 5.36
CA THR A 15 11.26 -1.56 4.83
C THR A 15 10.50 -2.68 4.11
N GLN A 16 9.38 -3.13 4.69
CA GLN A 16 8.53 -4.14 4.03
C GLN A 16 7.89 -3.60 2.76
N TYR A 17 7.42 -2.35 2.78
CA TYR A 17 6.80 -1.72 1.63
C TYR A 17 7.80 -1.51 0.48
N GLU A 18 9.02 -1.10 0.78
CA GLU A 18 10.12 -1.02 -0.20
C GLU A 18 10.49 -2.39 -0.77
N ASN A 19 10.47 -3.45 0.05
CA ASN A 19 10.70 -4.82 -0.43
C ASN A 19 9.60 -5.25 -1.42
N TYR A 20 8.33 -5.00 -1.09
CA TYR A 20 7.21 -5.24 -1.99
C TYR A 20 7.40 -4.52 -3.33
N LEU A 21 7.63 -3.20 -3.31
CA LEU A 21 7.86 -2.42 -4.54
C LEU A 21 9.04 -2.94 -5.36
N SER A 22 10.13 -3.34 -4.71
CA SER A 22 11.29 -3.92 -5.39
C SER A 22 10.95 -5.24 -6.09
N LEU A 23 10.12 -6.09 -5.48
CA LEU A 23 9.70 -7.35 -6.08
C LEU A 23 8.78 -7.12 -7.28
N THR A 24 7.80 -6.21 -7.18
CA THR A 24 6.93 -5.84 -8.30
C THR A 24 7.74 -5.28 -9.47
N GLN A 25 8.67 -4.37 -9.19
CA GLN A 25 9.55 -3.81 -10.23
C GLN A 25 10.44 -4.87 -10.90
N LYS A 26 10.89 -5.89 -10.14
CA LYS A 26 11.64 -7.01 -10.70
C LYS A 26 10.77 -7.88 -11.60
N LEU A 27 9.51 -8.11 -11.23
CA LEU A 27 8.56 -8.87 -12.04
C LEU A 27 8.33 -8.22 -13.40
N ASP A 28 8.17 -6.89 -13.45
CA ASP A 28 8.01 -6.14 -14.70
C ASP A 28 9.17 -6.32 -15.70
N GLN A 29 10.36 -6.63 -15.18
CA GLN A 29 11.60 -6.80 -15.95
C GLN A 29 12.02 -8.27 -16.07
N ALA A 30 11.27 -9.18 -15.47
CA ALA A 30 11.64 -10.58 -15.33
C ALA A 30 11.54 -11.35 -16.65
N LYS A 31 12.36 -12.39 -16.78
CA LYS A 31 12.17 -13.38 -17.84
C LYS A 31 11.07 -14.35 -17.43
N ALA A 32 10.39 -14.95 -18.41
CA ALA A 32 9.26 -15.86 -18.18
C ALA A 32 9.51 -17.01 -17.16
N HIS A 33 10.76 -17.46 -16.99
CA HIS A 33 11.09 -18.51 -16.02
C HIS A 33 11.30 -18.02 -14.58
N GLU A 34 11.39 -16.70 -14.38
CA GLU A 34 11.55 -16.04 -13.08
C GLU A 34 10.20 -15.51 -12.54
N CYS A 35 9.21 -15.34 -13.43
CA CYS A 35 7.88 -14.79 -13.10
C CYS A 35 7.19 -15.56 -11.97
N ASP A 36 7.02 -16.89 -12.08
CA ASP A 36 6.32 -17.71 -11.07
C ASP A 36 6.95 -17.64 -9.66
N ALA A 37 8.27 -17.42 -9.60
CA ALA A 37 8.97 -17.28 -8.33
C ALA A 37 8.76 -15.88 -7.73
N LEU A 38 8.78 -14.85 -8.57
CA LEU A 38 8.55 -13.46 -8.18
C LEU A 38 7.10 -13.22 -7.78
N GLU A 39 6.12 -13.72 -8.53
CA GLU A 39 4.69 -13.61 -8.19
C GLU A 39 4.40 -14.22 -6.81
N ARG A 40 4.98 -15.38 -6.50
CA ARG A 40 4.86 -16.00 -5.16
C ARG A 40 5.52 -15.16 -4.07
N ALA A 41 6.67 -14.56 -4.36
CA ALA A 41 7.36 -13.68 -3.41
C ALA A 41 6.58 -12.38 -3.17
N ILE A 42 5.95 -11.84 -4.21
CA ILE A 42 5.06 -10.67 -4.13
C ILE A 42 3.85 -11.00 -3.27
N ALA A 43 3.17 -12.12 -3.52
CA ALA A 43 2.02 -12.54 -2.72
C ALA A 43 2.37 -12.67 -1.23
N ALA A 44 3.51 -13.30 -0.90
CA ALA A 44 3.97 -13.38 0.49
C ALA A 44 4.28 -12.00 1.10
N ALA A 45 4.90 -11.10 0.34
CA ALA A 45 5.17 -9.74 0.80
C ALA A 45 3.90 -8.90 1.00
N GLN A 46 2.86 -9.14 0.18
CA GLN A 46 1.53 -8.53 0.35
C GLN A 46 0.87 -9.02 1.63
N ASP A 47 0.83 -10.32 1.87
CA ASP A 47 0.27 -10.91 3.11
C ASP A 47 0.96 -10.32 4.34
N ASP A 48 2.30 -10.31 4.35
CA ASP A 48 3.10 -9.75 5.45
C ASP A 48 2.81 -8.26 5.70
N LEU A 49 2.64 -7.47 4.63
CA LEU A 49 2.28 -6.06 4.72
C LEU A 49 0.87 -5.87 5.28
N LEU A 50 -0.10 -6.66 4.81
CA LEU A 50 -1.49 -6.59 5.26
C LEU A 50 -1.63 -6.95 6.74
N ASP A 51 -0.82 -7.88 7.24
CA ASP A 51 -0.79 -8.25 8.65
C ASP A 51 -0.01 -7.24 9.53
N THR A 52 0.93 -6.48 8.97
CA THR A 52 1.76 -5.54 9.74
C THR A 52 0.99 -4.25 10.08
N PRO A 53 0.84 -3.85 11.35
CA PRO A 53 0.03 -2.69 11.72
C PRO A 53 0.46 -1.39 11.02
N SER A 54 -0.49 -0.63 10.45
CA SER A 54 -0.17 0.57 9.68
C SER A 54 0.31 1.71 10.58
N PRO A 55 1.49 2.31 10.32
CA PRO A 55 2.00 3.45 11.11
C PRO A 55 1.28 4.77 10.84
N SER A 56 0.67 4.93 9.66
CA SER A 56 0.10 6.19 9.19
C SER A 56 -1.14 5.98 8.31
N PHE A 57 -1.90 7.06 8.10
CA PHE A 57 -3.01 7.04 7.12
C PHE A 57 -2.51 6.73 5.70
N THR A 58 -1.31 7.20 5.33
CA THR A 58 -0.68 6.85 4.05
C THR A 58 -0.43 5.34 3.95
N ALA A 59 0.06 4.71 5.02
CA ALA A 59 0.25 3.26 5.05
C ALA A 59 -1.08 2.49 4.93
N ILE A 60 -2.17 3.02 5.51
CA ILE A 60 -3.52 2.45 5.31
C ILE A 60 -3.94 2.57 3.83
N ALA A 61 -3.75 3.74 3.21
CA ALA A 61 -4.06 3.93 1.78
C ALA A 61 -3.30 2.93 0.91
N ARG A 62 -2.00 2.73 1.16
CA ARG A 62 -1.18 1.73 0.44
C ARG A 62 -1.68 0.29 0.60
N LYS A 63 -2.14 -0.09 1.79
CA LYS A 63 -2.74 -1.42 1.98
C LYS A 63 -4.03 -1.60 1.20
N LEU A 64 -4.86 -0.56 1.14
CA LEU A 64 -6.10 -0.58 0.37
C LEU A 64 -5.80 -0.67 -1.13
N GLU A 65 -4.79 0.03 -1.62
CA GLU A 65 -4.30 -0.11 -3.01
C GLU A 65 -3.87 -1.56 -3.31
N ILE A 66 -3.10 -2.20 -2.41
CA ILE A 66 -2.70 -3.61 -2.53
C ILE A 66 -3.91 -4.54 -2.52
N LEU A 67 -4.87 -4.35 -1.60
CA LEU A 67 -6.07 -5.18 -1.51
C LEU A 67 -6.95 -5.08 -2.74
N PHE A 68 -6.96 -3.91 -3.40
CA PHE A 68 -7.77 -3.68 -4.58
C PHE A 68 -6.99 -3.90 -5.88
N GLU A 69 -5.73 -4.34 -5.82
CA GLU A 69 -4.90 -4.60 -7.00
C GLU A 69 -5.60 -5.61 -7.93
N GLY A 70 -5.83 -5.21 -9.18
CA GLY A 70 -6.61 -5.99 -10.16
C GLY A 70 -8.15 -5.86 -10.04
N GLU A 71 -8.66 -5.24 -8.99
CA GLU A 71 -10.09 -4.94 -8.77
C GLU A 71 -10.44 -3.45 -8.93
N VAL A 72 -9.48 -2.52 -9.01
CA VAL A 72 -9.77 -1.09 -9.27
C VAL A 72 -9.87 -0.74 -10.75
N ASP A 73 -9.30 -1.56 -11.63
CA ASP A 73 -9.31 -1.34 -13.08
C ASP A 73 -10.54 -1.99 -13.77
N GLY A 74 -11.45 -2.58 -12.98
CA GLY A 74 -12.70 -3.12 -13.48
C GLY A 74 -13.66 -2.01 -13.96
N LEU A 75 -14.48 -2.33 -14.95
CA LEU A 75 -15.53 -1.43 -15.47
C LEU A 75 -16.84 -1.53 -14.67
N ASP A 76 -16.87 -2.35 -13.62
CA ASP A 76 -18.04 -2.50 -12.76
C ASP A 76 -18.13 -1.36 -11.72
N PRO A 77 -19.34 -1.09 -11.21
CA PRO A 77 -19.55 -0.02 -10.23
C PRO A 77 -18.76 -0.17 -8.93
N ASP A 78 -18.42 -1.40 -8.53
CA ASP A 78 -17.70 -1.64 -7.27
C ASP A 78 -16.22 -1.26 -7.43
N SER A 79 -15.63 -1.55 -8.59
CA SER A 79 -14.29 -1.10 -8.98
C SER A 79 -14.17 0.43 -8.98
N GLU A 80 -15.17 1.12 -9.58
CA GLU A 80 -15.21 2.60 -9.58
C GLU A 80 -15.34 3.17 -8.16
N ALA A 81 -16.19 2.57 -7.32
CA ALA A 81 -16.35 3.00 -5.94
C ALA A 81 -15.06 2.85 -5.12
N LYS A 82 -14.33 1.73 -5.28
CA LYS A 82 -13.03 1.51 -4.62
C LYS A 82 -12.01 2.57 -5.03
N ARG A 83 -11.95 2.93 -6.33
CA ARG A 83 -11.07 3.98 -6.84
C ARG A 83 -11.39 5.34 -6.24
N LEU A 84 -12.66 5.73 -6.17
CA LEU A 84 -13.09 7.00 -5.58
C LEU A 84 -12.75 7.08 -4.08
N ILE A 85 -12.94 6.00 -3.33
CA ILE A 85 -12.58 5.94 -1.91
C ILE A 85 -11.08 6.17 -1.70
N LEU A 86 -10.24 5.55 -2.53
CA LEU A 86 -8.78 5.74 -2.48
C LEU A 86 -8.37 7.17 -2.82
N GLU A 87 -9.00 7.77 -3.84
CA GLU A 87 -8.77 9.16 -4.24
C GLU A 87 -9.14 10.13 -3.12
N ASP A 88 -10.34 10.00 -2.54
CA ASP A 88 -10.80 10.83 -1.42
C ASP A 88 -9.88 10.70 -0.21
N LEU A 89 -9.46 9.48 0.15
CA LEU A 89 -8.56 9.25 1.27
C LEU A 89 -7.20 9.92 1.04
N THR A 90 -6.65 9.81 -0.18
CA THR A 90 -5.38 10.43 -0.55
C THR A 90 -5.47 11.96 -0.50
N ASN A 91 -6.55 12.54 -1.02
CA ASN A 91 -6.79 13.97 -0.98
C ASN A 91 -6.88 14.49 0.45
N LEU A 92 -7.61 13.80 1.33
CA LEU A 92 -7.72 14.15 2.75
C LEU A 92 -6.37 14.11 3.47
N ILE A 93 -5.53 13.10 3.18
CA ILE A 93 -4.18 13.02 3.75
C ILE A 93 -3.33 14.22 3.32
N GLN A 94 -3.41 14.60 2.04
CA GLN A 94 -2.69 15.75 1.50
C GLN A 94 -3.17 17.07 2.12
N GLU A 95 -4.48 17.29 2.19
CA GLU A 95 -5.08 18.47 2.82
C GLU A 95 -4.67 18.61 4.30
N GLN A 96 -4.70 17.52 5.06
CA GLN A 96 -4.24 17.53 6.45
C GLN A 96 -2.74 17.84 6.56
N SER A 97 -1.93 17.28 5.66
CA SER A 97 -0.48 17.54 5.63
C SER A 97 -0.18 19.00 5.34
N LEU A 98 -0.92 19.62 4.40
CA LEU A 98 -0.83 21.05 4.08
C LEU A 98 -1.25 21.93 5.27
N LEU A 99 -2.35 21.60 5.94
CA LEU A 99 -2.83 22.32 7.12
C LEU A 99 -1.82 22.29 8.28
N LEU A 100 -1.09 21.19 8.43
CA LEU A 100 -0.09 20.99 9.49
C LEU A 100 1.30 21.53 9.10
N GLY A 101 1.49 22.00 7.87
CA GLY A 101 2.80 22.46 7.37
C GLY A 101 3.83 21.34 7.17
N CYS A 102 3.39 20.07 7.19
CA CYS A 102 4.22 18.93 6.89
C CYS A 102 4.24 18.73 5.37
N HIS A 103 5.25 19.28 4.69
CA HIS A 103 5.50 18.94 3.30
C HIS A 103 6.03 17.50 3.23
N LEU A 104 5.22 16.58 2.70
CA LEU A 104 5.72 15.29 2.19
C LEU A 104 6.61 15.62 0.98
N SER A 105 7.93 15.58 1.17
CA SER A 105 8.86 15.59 0.04
C SER A 105 8.61 14.34 -0.80
N ALA A 106 8.33 14.57 -2.09
CA ALA A 106 8.17 13.57 -3.13
C ALA A 106 9.43 12.72 -3.32
#